data_AF-A0A5B1QUC0-F1
#
_entry.id   AF-A0A5B1QUC0-F1
#
_cell.length_a   1.000
_cell.length_b   1.000
_cell.length_c   1.000
_cell.angle_alpha   90.00
_cell.angle_beta   90.00
_cell.angle_gamma   90.00
#
_symmetry.space_group_name_H-M   'P 1'
#
loop_
_entity.id
_entity.type
_entity.pdbx_description
1 polymer ?
#
loop_
_entity_poly.entity_id
_entity_poly.type
_entity_poly.pdbx_seq_one_letter_code
_entity_poly.pdbx_strand_id
1 'polypeptide(L)'
;MSSHSPSPVPPLSASSHHATSAVERQRSQLERLLKDPAKPAYIPPPPKEKTLRPAREMMKNVQGSSAGAGSGEFHVYKASRRREYERLKAMEDSTAKEQEIEEFEARKRQREEEAEAKTAKNRAKRQRKKGKSKTKSSNEDESRAEVPLKKKRHINGKEVTFKAPGEEIEDGPAEPNAEPDAGEEIENIDSLSQQDAVGVGHVAELPKVTIIEDD
;
A
#
# COMPACT_ATOMS: atom_id res chain seq x y z
N MET A 1 -57.84 25.95 49.84
CA MET A 1 -57.02 24.75 50.05
C MET A 1 -56.35 24.40 48.72
N SER A 2 -55.02 24.53 48.71
CA SER A 2 -53.99 23.84 47.91
C SER A 2 -54.30 23.39 46.47
N SER A 3 -53.96 24.23 45.49
CA SER A 3 -53.74 23.82 44.09
C SER A 3 -52.30 23.35 43.90
N HIS A 4 -52.07 22.03 43.89
CA HIS A 4 -50.76 21.47 43.54
C HIS A 4 -50.68 21.33 42.02
N SER A 5 -49.85 22.15 41.37
CA SER A 5 -49.46 21.95 39.98
C SER A 5 -48.50 20.75 39.88
N PRO A 6 -48.71 19.78 38.97
CA PRO A 6 -47.76 18.69 38.78
C PRO A 6 -46.46 19.24 38.17
N SER A 7 -45.33 19.02 38.83
CA SER A 7 -44.00 19.32 38.30
C SER A 7 -43.76 18.59 36.98
N PRO A 8 -43.01 19.18 36.02
CA PRO A 8 -42.72 18.53 34.76
C PRO A 8 -41.84 17.29 35.00
N VAL A 9 -42.34 16.13 34.57
CA VAL A 9 -41.59 14.87 34.58
C VAL A 9 -40.41 15.03 33.61
N PRO A 10 -39.15 14.78 34.01
CA PRO A 10 -38.04 14.78 33.06
C PRO A 10 -38.29 13.70 32.01
N PRO A 11 -37.96 13.93 30.73
CA PRO A 11 -38.17 12.93 29.70
C PRO A 11 -37.33 11.68 30.02
N LEU A 12 -38.01 10.56 30.31
CA LEU A 12 -37.43 9.23 30.47
C LEU A 12 -37.01 8.68 29.11
N SER A 13 -35.98 9.27 28.52
CA SER A 13 -35.25 8.72 27.39
C SER A 13 -34.11 9.68 27.11
N ALA A 14 -33.05 9.58 27.90
CA ALA A 14 -31.75 9.89 27.35
C ALA A 14 -31.61 8.96 26.13
N SER A 15 -31.85 9.49 24.92
CA SER A 15 -31.55 8.82 23.67
C SER A 15 -30.10 8.40 23.78
N SER A 16 -29.89 7.14 24.17
CA SER A 16 -28.57 6.53 24.16
C SER A 16 -28.10 6.69 22.73
N HIS A 17 -27.14 7.60 22.52
CA HIS A 17 -26.47 7.73 21.24
C HIS A 17 -25.46 6.58 21.19
N HIS A 18 -25.96 5.33 21.13
CA HIS A 18 -25.11 4.20 20.81
C HIS A 18 -24.55 4.47 19.42
N ALA A 19 -23.22 4.52 19.33
CA ALA A 19 -22.55 4.63 18.06
C ALA A 19 -22.98 3.43 17.21
N THR A 20 -23.79 3.68 16.19
CA THR A 20 -24.36 2.62 15.36
C THR A 20 -23.24 1.77 14.77
N SER A 21 -23.41 0.45 14.88
CA SER A 21 -22.44 -0.50 14.32
C SER A 21 -22.32 -0.31 12.79
N ALA A 22 -21.21 -0.72 12.20
CA ALA A 22 -21.02 -0.63 10.74
C ALA A 22 -22.17 -1.32 9.97
N VAL A 23 -22.65 -2.45 10.49
CA VAL A 23 -23.78 -3.21 9.93
C VAL A 23 -25.09 -2.44 10.06
N GLU A 24 -25.32 -1.76 11.18
CA GLU A 24 -26.54 -0.97 11.42
C GLU A 24 -26.59 0.29 10.54
N ARG A 25 -25.44 0.93 10.26
CA ARG A 25 -25.33 2.01 9.28
C ARG A 25 -25.66 1.54 7.87
N GLN A 26 -25.17 0.37 7.48
CA GLN A 26 -25.49 -0.22 6.18
C GLN A 26 -26.98 -0.59 6.11
N ARG A 27 -27.54 -1.20 7.16
CA ARG A 27 -28.96 -1.54 7.25
C ARG A 27 -29.86 -0.31 7.08
N SER A 28 -29.60 0.77 7.81
CA SER A 28 -30.37 2.01 7.69
C SER A 28 -30.24 2.67 6.31
N GLN A 29 -29.07 2.60 5.67
CA GLN A 29 -28.88 3.04 4.28
C GLN A 29 -29.67 2.19 3.28
N LEU A 30 -29.68 0.86 3.47
CA LEU A 30 -30.46 -0.07 2.64
C LEU A 30 -31.95 0.14 2.83
N GLU A 31 -32.44 0.28 4.06
CA GLU A 31 -33.85 0.59 4.35
C GLU A 31 -34.28 1.90 3.68
N ARG A 32 -33.41 2.92 3.66
CA ARG A 32 -33.65 4.17 2.94
C ARG A 32 -33.69 4.00 1.42
N LEU A 33 -32.81 3.18 0.84
CA LEU A 33 -32.77 2.92 -0.61
C LEU A 33 -33.95 2.05 -1.07
N LEU A 34 -34.33 1.05 -0.26
CA LEU A 34 -35.41 0.11 -0.56
C LEU A 34 -36.81 0.68 -0.31
N LYS A 35 -36.92 1.83 0.37
CA LYS A 35 -38.20 2.54 0.53
C LYS A 35 -38.86 2.86 -0.81
N ASP A 36 -38.06 3.27 -1.81
CA ASP A 36 -38.52 3.61 -3.16
C ASP A 36 -37.63 2.92 -4.22
N PRO A 37 -37.87 1.64 -4.55
CA PRO A 37 -36.98 0.87 -5.42
C PRO A 37 -36.98 1.35 -6.88
N ALA A 38 -37.97 2.15 -7.29
CA ALA A 38 -38.03 2.75 -8.62
C ALA A 38 -37.08 3.94 -8.80
N LYS A 39 -36.56 4.52 -7.71
CA LYS A 39 -35.64 5.66 -7.77
C LYS A 39 -34.22 5.14 -8.07
N PRO A 40 -33.56 5.59 -9.15
CA PRO A 40 -32.18 5.20 -9.42
C PRO A 40 -31.26 5.66 -8.29
N ALA A 41 -30.39 4.77 -7.83
CA ALA A 41 -29.41 5.09 -6.81
C ALA A 41 -28.41 6.13 -7.33
N TYR A 42 -28.17 7.19 -6.57
CA TYR A 42 -27.19 8.21 -6.93
C TYR A 42 -25.78 7.70 -6.60
N ILE A 43 -25.00 7.40 -7.64
CA ILE A 43 -23.57 7.10 -7.53
C ILE A 43 -22.83 8.40 -7.87
N PRO A 44 -22.04 8.96 -6.93
CA PRO A 44 -21.29 10.18 -7.22
C PRO A 44 -20.25 9.90 -8.31
N PRO A 45 -20.04 10.85 -9.25
CA PRO A 45 -18.94 10.74 -10.21
C PRO A 45 -17.59 10.78 -9.49
N PRO A 46 -16.51 10.29 -10.13
CA PRO A 46 -15.17 10.34 -9.55
C PRO A 46 -14.76 11.79 -9.21
N PRO A 47 -13.95 11.99 -8.15
CA PRO A 47 -13.50 13.32 -7.77
C PRO A 47 -12.71 13.94 -8.92
N LYS A 48 -13.08 15.16 -9.30
CA LYS A 48 -12.38 15.91 -10.35
C LYS A 48 -11.13 16.56 -9.77
N GLU A 49 -10.06 16.59 -10.55
CA GLU A 49 -8.85 17.33 -10.20
C GLU A 49 -9.14 18.84 -10.16
N LYS A 50 -8.39 19.55 -9.31
CA LYS A 50 -8.57 20.99 -9.11
C LYS A 50 -8.02 21.74 -10.33
N THR A 51 -8.88 22.02 -11.31
CA THR A 51 -8.53 22.84 -12.47
C THR A 51 -8.75 24.32 -12.18
N LEU A 52 -7.79 25.15 -12.59
CA LEU A 52 -7.94 26.59 -12.49
C LEU A 52 -8.78 27.14 -13.64
N ARG A 53 -9.48 28.24 -13.38
CA ARG A 53 -10.24 28.92 -14.43
C ARG A 53 -9.27 29.51 -15.44
N PRO A 54 -9.54 29.37 -16.76
CA PRO A 54 -8.70 29.97 -17.78
C PRO A 54 -8.68 31.49 -17.63
N ALA A 55 -7.54 32.09 -18.00
CA ALA A 55 -7.42 33.54 -18.06
C ALA A 55 -8.45 34.11 -19.06
N ARG A 56 -9.00 35.28 -18.74
CA ARG A 56 -9.97 35.94 -19.61
C ARG A 56 -9.24 36.57 -20.78
N GLU A 57 -9.70 36.31 -22.01
CA GLU A 57 -9.07 36.78 -23.25
C GLU A 57 -9.03 38.31 -23.38
N MET A 58 -10.15 38.98 -23.12
CA MET A 58 -10.24 40.44 -23.19
C MET A 58 -10.72 41.04 -21.88
N MET A 59 -9.89 41.91 -21.31
CA MET A 59 -10.26 42.73 -20.16
C MET A 59 -10.99 43.99 -20.66
N LYS A 60 -12.23 44.20 -20.24
CA LYS A 60 -13.06 45.32 -20.73
C LYS A 60 -12.73 46.66 -20.07
N ASN A 61 -12.05 46.64 -18.92
CA ASN A 61 -11.86 47.82 -18.07
C ASN A 61 -10.36 48.11 -17.86
N VAL A 62 -9.59 48.19 -18.96
CA VAL A 62 -8.17 48.54 -18.89
C VAL A 62 -8.05 50.06 -18.85
N GLN A 63 -7.59 50.60 -17.72
CA GLN A 63 -7.27 52.02 -17.59
C GLN A 63 -5.99 52.34 -18.38
N GLY A 64 -5.86 53.56 -18.91
CA GLY A 64 -4.70 53.96 -19.71
C GLY A 64 -3.37 53.85 -18.96
N SER A 65 -2.28 53.59 -19.67
CA SER A 65 -0.96 53.27 -19.08
C SER A 65 -0.34 54.37 -18.24
N SER A 66 -0.71 55.64 -18.47
CA SER A 66 -0.25 56.81 -17.71
C SER A 66 -1.22 57.24 -16.60
N ALA A 67 -2.36 56.57 -16.47
CA ALA A 67 -3.35 56.93 -15.47
C ALA A 67 -2.93 56.42 -14.07
N GLY A 68 -3.16 57.21 -13.03
CA GLY A 68 -2.71 56.89 -11.67
C GLY A 68 -3.40 55.66 -11.06
N ALA A 69 -2.83 55.16 -9.95
CA ALA A 69 -3.38 54.01 -9.23
C ALA A 69 -4.77 54.35 -8.63
N GLY A 70 -5.80 53.65 -9.09
CA GLY A 70 -7.15 53.75 -8.53
C GLY A 70 -7.29 52.99 -7.22
N SER A 71 -8.32 53.31 -6.43
CA SER A 71 -8.60 52.65 -5.14
C SER A 71 -8.91 51.14 -5.27
N GLY A 72 -9.38 50.70 -6.44
CA GLY A 72 -9.66 49.29 -6.74
C GLY A 72 -8.46 48.48 -7.19
N GLU A 73 -7.33 49.13 -7.54
CA GLU A 73 -6.18 48.45 -8.15
C GLU A 73 -5.52 47.45 -7.18
N PHE A 74 -5.51 47.76 -5.89
CA PHE A 74 -5.02 46.84 -4.86
C PHE A 74 -5.78 45.51 -4.86
N HIS A 75 -7.11 45.55 -5.01
CA HIS A 75 -7.91 44.33 -5.03
C HIS A 75 -7.75 43.54 -6.33
N VAL A 76 -7.57 44.23 -7.46
CA VAL A 76 -7.25 43.60 -8.74
C VAL A 76 -5.92 42.85 -8.62
N TYR A 77 -4.88 43.50 -8.07
CA TYR A 77 -3.59 42.88 -7.83
C TYR A 77 -3.66 41.68 -6.86
N LYS A 78 -4.37 41.83 -5.74
CA LYS A 78 -4.53 40.75 -4.76
C LYS A 78 -5.21 39.52 -5.39
N ALA A 79 -6.23 39.74 -6.22
CA ALA A 79 -6.92 38.67 -6.92
C ALA A 79 -6.06 38.03 -8.02
N SER A 80 -5.34 38.83 -8.81
CA SER A 80 -4.45 38.31 -9.88
C SER A 80 -3.28 37.52 -9.29
N ARG A 81 -2.62 38.05 -8.25
CA ARG A 81 -1.53 37.38 -7.54
C ARG A 81 -1.98 36.06 -6.91
N ARG A 82 -3.16 36.03 -6.28
CA ARG A 82 -3.72 34.79 -5.72
C ARG A 82 -3.96 33.74 -6.82
N ARG A 83 -4.57 34.13 -7.95
CA ARG A 83 -4.78 33.22 -9.09
C ARG A 83 -3.48 32.71 -9.66
N GLU A 84 -2.44 33.55 -9.72
CA GLU A 84 -1.14 33.16 -10.25
C GLU A 84 -0.41 32.18 -9.32
N TYR A 85 -0.45 32.39 -8.00
CA TYR A 85 0.09 31.42 -7.04
C TYR A 85 -0.67 30.09 -7.08
N GLU A 86 -1.99 30.12 -7.20
CA GLU A 86 -2.77 28.90 -7.41
C GLU A 86 -2.34 28.20 -8.71
N ARG A 87 -2.03 28.95 -9.78
CA ARG A 87 -1.53 28.45 -11.07
C ARG A 87 -0.17 27.79 -10.99
N LEU A 88 0.80 28.47 -10.39
CA LEU A 88 2.13 27.92 -10.19
C LEU A 88 2.07 26.68 -9.32
N LYS A 89 1.32 26.73 -8.21
CA LYS A 89 1.13 25.57 -7.33
C LYS A 89 0.47 24.39 -8.03
N ALA A 90 -0.57 24.62 -8.83
CA ALA A 90 -1.23 23.52 -9.55
C ALA A 90 -0.30 22.85 -10.58
N MET A 91 0.59 23.63 -11.22
CA MET A 91 1.61 23.12 -12.14
C MET A 91 2.70 22.35 -11.39
N GLU A 92 3.20 22.89 -10.28
CA GLU A 92 4.18 22.20 -9.43
C GLU A 92 3.61 20.87 -8.90
N ASP A 93 2.39 20.89 -8.36
CA ASP A 93 1.69 19.71 -7.85
C ASP A 93 1.44 18.66 -8.96
N SER A 94 1.18 19.07 -10.21
CA SER A 94 1.00 18.12 -11.32
C SER A 94 2.33 17.49 -11.73
N THR A 95 3.39 18.30 -11.87
CA THR A 95 4.73 17.80 -12.22
C THR A 95 5.29 16.85 -11.16
N ALA A 96 5.08 17.15 -9.87
CA ALA A 96 5.50 16.27 -8.78
C ALA A 96 4.77 14.92 -8.83
N LYS A 97 3.45 14.91 -9.07
CA LYS A 97 2.67 13.68 -9.22
C LYS A 97 3.09 12.86 -10.42
N GLU A 98 3.33 13.50 -11.56
CA GLU A 98 3.80 12.83 -12.77
C GLU A 98 5.15 12.14 -12.51
N GLN A 99 6.09 12.82 -11.88
CA GLN A 99 7.39 12.25 -11.48
C GLN A 99 7.22 11.07 -10.51
N GLU A 100 6.38 11.21 -9.47
CA GLU A 100 6.11 10.13 -8.52
C GLU A 100 5.51 8.88 -9.19
N ILE A 101 4.59 9.09 -10.15
CA ILE A 101 3.97 8.02 -10.93
C ILE A 101 5.00 7.35 -11.82
N GLU A 102 5.79 8.11 -12.57
CA GLU A 102 6.84 7.58 -13.45
C GLU A 102 7.88 6.75 -12.67
N GLU A 103 8.33 7.26 -11.52
CA GLU A 103 9.25 6.54 -10.64
C GLU A 103 8.62 5.25 -10.09
N PHE A 104 7.37 5.31 -9.68
CA PHE A 104 6.64 4.15 -9.16
C PHE A 104 6.47 3.09 -10.24
N GLU A 105 6.07 3.47 -11.45
CA GLU A 105 5.90 2.58 -12.59
C GLU A 105 7.23 1.96 -13.02
N ALA A 106 8.31 2.74 -13.07
CA ALA A 106 9.65 2.24 -13.35
C ALA A 106 10.09 1.19 -12.32
N ARG A 107 9.94 1.48 -11.01
CA ARG A 107 10.26 0.53 -9.93
C ARG A 107 9.39 -0.73 -9.99
N LYS A 108 8.10 -0.58 -10.29
CA LYS A 108 7.17 -1.70 -10.43
C LYS A 108 7.58 -2.60 -11.59
N ARG A 109 7.88 -2.02 -12.75
CA ARG A 109 8.33 -2.74 -13.94
C ARG A 109 9.63 -3.50 -13.70
N GLN A 110 10.62 -2.88 -13.06
CA GLN A 110 11.87 -3.56 -12.69
C GLN A 110 11.61 -4.79 -11.80
N ARG A 111 10.74 -4.65 -10.79
CA ARG A 111 10.39 -5.76 -9.90
C ARG A 111 9.65 -6.89 -10.64
N GLU A 112 8.75 -6.53 -11.55
CA GLU A 112 8.04 -7.49 -12.40
C GLU A 112 9.00 -8.23 -13.34
N GLU A 113 9.90 -7.52 -14.02
CA GLU A 113 10.92 -8.10 -14.90
C GLU A 113 11.87 -9.05 -14.15
N GLU A 114 12.30 -8.70 -12.93
CA GLU A 114 13.11 -9.59 -12.09
C GLU A 114 12.34 -10.86 -11.67
N ALA A 115 11.07 -10.72 -11.30
CA ALA A 115 10.22 -11.85 -10.93
C ALA A 115 9.96 -12.75 -12.14
N GLU A 116 9.71 -12.17 -13.32
CA GLU A 116 9.56 -12.88 -14.58
C GLU A 116 10.84 -13.59 -14.99
N ALA A 117 12.01 -12.96 -14.88
CA ALA A 117 13.29 -13.59 -15.18
C ALA A 117 13.56 -14.81 -14.27
N LYS A 118 13.29 -14.68 -12.96
CA LYS A 118 13.42 -15.77 -11.98
C LYS A 118 12.44 -16.90 -12.28
N THR A 119 11.17 -16.58 -12.56
CA THR A 119 10.14 -17.58 -12.86
C THR A 119 10.35 -18.26 -14.22
N ALA A 120 10.78 -17.52 -15.25
CA ALA A 120 11.10 -18.03 -16.58
C ALA A 120 12.30 -18.99 -16.53
N LYS A 121 13.37 -18.65 -15.80
CA LYS A 121 14.52 -19.53 -15.57
C LYS A 121 14.09 -20.84 -14.91
N ASN A 122 13.23 -20.77 -13.89
CA ASN A 122 12.72 -21.95 -13.19
C ASN A 122 11.76 -22.77 -14.06
N ARG A 123 10.90 -22.12 -14.86
CA ARG A 123 10.01 -22.76 -15.83
C ARG A 123 10.81 -23.50 -16.90
N ALA A 124 11.84 -22.87 -17.47
CA ALA A 124 12.74 -23.49 -18.44
C ALA A 124 13.45 -24.72 -17.87
N LYS A 125 13.96 -24.65 -16.62
CA LYS A 125 14.53 -25.81 -15.92
C LYS A 125 13.53 -26.97 -15.79
N ARG A 126 12.27 -26.67 -15.41
CA ARG A 126 11.21 -27.70 -15.30
C ARG A 126 10.85 -28.30 -16.65
N GLN A 127 10.73 -27.50 -17.70
CA GLN A 127 10.42 -28.00 -19.05
C GLN A 127 11.56 -28.86 -19.63
N ARG A 128 12.82 -28.48 -19.42
CA ARG A 128 13.97 -29.32 -19.79
C ARG A 128 13.94 -30.68 -19.08
N LYS A 129 13.59 -30.73 -17.79
CA LYS A 129 13.43 -31.98 -17.04
C LYS A 129 12.24 -32.81 -17.56
N LYS A 130 11.10 -32.18 -17.84
CA LYS A 130 9.91 -32.84 -18.39
C LYS A 130 10.16 -33.42 -19.79
N GLY A 131 10.91 -32.72 -20.64
CA GLY A 131 11.34 -33.23 -21.94
C GLY A 131 12.22 -34.47 -21.80
N LYS A 132 13.26 -34.41 -20.96
CA LYS A 132 14.14 -35.56 -20.69
C LYS A 132 13.40 -36.76 -20.11
N SER A 133 12.47 -36.56 -19.19
CA SER A 133 11.67 -37.66 -18.64
C SER A 133 10.73 -38.28 -19.66
N LYS A 134 10.13 -37.48 -20.55
CA LYS A 134 9.28 -37.98 -21.64
C LYS A 134 10.06 -38.81 -22.66
N THR A 135 11.24 -38.34 -23.07
CA THR A 135 12.11 -39.11 -23.99
C THR A 135 12.64 -40.39 -23.34
N LYS A 136 12.91 -40.37 -22.03
CA LYS A 136 13.33 -41.57 -21.30
C LYS A 136 12.19 -42.57 -21.13
N SER A 137 10.98 -42.12 -20.80
CA SER A 137 9.82 -43.00 -20.70
C SER A 137 9.41 -43.59 -22.06
N SER A 138 9.55 -42.83 -23.16
CA SER A 138 9.25 -43.37 -24.51
C SER A 138 10.26 -44.41 -25.00
N ASN A 139 11.51 -44.37 -24.51
CA ASN A 139 12.52 -45.41 -24.82
C ASN A 139 12.44 -46.62 -23.87
N GLU A 140 11.88 -46.47 -22.67
CA GLU A 140 11.73 -47.57 -21.70
C GLU A 140 10.43 -48.38 -21.92
N ASP A 141 9.40 -47.82 -22.57
CA ASP A 141 8.15 -48.51 -22.91
C ASP A 141 8.29 -49.63 -23.96
N GLU A 142 9.41 -49.72 -24.70
CA GLU A 142 9.70 -50.88 -25.55
C GLU A 142 10.41 -52.04 -24.81
N SER A 143 10.79 -51.89 -23.54
CA SER A 143 11.62 -52.91 -22.87
C SER A 143 11.17 -53.42 -21.50
N ARG A 144 10.15 -52.87 -20.85
CA ARG A 144 9.71 -53.40 -19.53
C ARG A 144 8.21 -53.23 -19.27
N ALA A 145 7.42 -54.22 -19.70
CA ALA A 145 6.18 -54.57 -19.01
C ALA A 145 6.51 -55.41 -17.75
N GLU A 146 5.79 -55.12 -16.67
CA GLU A 146 5.81 -55.76 -15.34
C GLU A 146 6.95 -55.37 -14.37
N VAL A 147 6.64 -54.47 -13.41
CA VAL A 147 6.68 -54.63 -11.92
C VAL A 147 6.37 -53.26 -11.27
N PRO A 148 5.44 -53.13 -10.29
CA PRO A 148 4.98 -51.85 -9.77
C PRO A 148 5.94 -51.23 -8.74
N LEU A 149 6.53 -50.07 -9.05
CA LEU A 149 7.47 -49.36 -8.16
C LEU A 149 6.76 -48.41 -7.19
N LYS A 150 6.88 -48.72 -5.88
CA LYS A 150 6.57 -47.85 -4.75
C LYS A 150 7.45 -46.58 -4.80
N LYS A 151 6.84 -45.40 -4.85
CA LYS A 151 7.53 -44.09 -4.90
C LYS A 151 8.12 -43.73 -3.53
N LYS A 152 9.43 -43.90 -3.36
CA LYS A 152 10.23 -43.23 -2.31
C LYS A 152 10.78 -41.91 -2.86
N ARG A 153 10.66 -40.81 -2.12
CA ARG A 153 11.30 -39.53 -2.43
C ARG A 153 12.14 -39.08 -1.23
N HIS A 154 13.43 -38.85 -1.44
CA HIS A 154 14.30 -38.24 -0.45
C HIS A 154 14.14 -36.71 -0.45
N ILE A 155 13.99 -36.13 0.74
CA ILE A 155 14.18 -34.71 1.01
C ILE A 155 15.23 -34.61 2.11
N ASN A 156 16.32 -33.90 1.84
CA ASN A 156 17.39 -33.50 2.77
C ASN A 156 17.92 -34.58 3.72
N GLY A 157 18.28 -35.77 3.19
CA GLY A 157 19.12 -36.74 3.90
C GLY A 157 18.52 -37.39 5.15
N LYS A 158 17.28 -37.05 5.53
CA LYS A 158 16.55 -37.70 6.62
C LYS A 158 15.39 -38.50 6.02
N GLU A 159 15.38 -39.80 6.29
CA GLU A 159 14.30 -40.68 5.87
C GLU A 159 13.03 -40.33 6.65
N VAL A 160 12.01 -39.85 5.95
CA VAL A 160 10.67 -39.65 6.52
C VAL A 160 9.74 -40.65 5.86
N THR A 161 9.41 -41.71 6.60
CA THR A 161 8.31 -42.62 6.26
C THR A 161 7.00 -41.97 6.71
N PHE A 162 6.16 -41.57 5.76
CA PHE A 162 4.79 -41.18 6.09
C PHE A 162 3.98 -42.47 6.33
N LYS A 163 3.68 -42.77 7.59
CA LYS A 163 2.66 -43.77 7.96
C LYS A 163 1.26 -43.16 7.81
N ALA A 164 0.33 -43.93 7.26
CA ALA A 164 -1.09 -43.57 7.15
C ALA A 164 -1.74 -43.46 8.55
N PRO A 165 -2.80 -42.66 8.72
CA PRO A 165 -3.38 -42.39 10.04
C PRO A 165 -4.05 -43.65 10.61
N GLY A 166 -3.53 -44.18 11.73
CA GLY A 166 -4.17 -45.28 12.48
C GLY A 166 -3.29 -46.18 13.37
N GLU A 167 -2.11 -45.76 13.84
CA GLU A 167 -1.28 -46.61 14.74
C GLU A 167 -0.93 -45.85 16.03
N GLU A 168 -1.26 -46.47 17.16
CA GLU A 168 -1.20 -45.94 18.53
C GLU A 168 0.24 -45.83 19.09
N ILE A 169 0.42 -44.93 20.06
CA ILE A 169 1.70 -44.54 20.67
C ILE A 169 1.96 -45.40 21.91
N GLU A 170 3.18 -45.92 22.06
CA GLU A 170 3.71 -46.47 23.32
C GLU A 170 5.01 -45.71 23.70
N ASP A 171 5.06 -45.30 24.97
CA ASP A 171 5.98 -44.35 25.60
C ASP A 171 7.44 -44.83 25.74
N GLY A 172 8.37 -43.86 25.83
CA GLY A 172 9.67 -44.09 26.49
C GLY A 172 10.79 -43.08 26.16
N PRO A 173 11.26 -42.24 27.10
CA PRO A 173 12.16 -41.10 26.83
C PRO A 173 13.65 -41.42 27.07
N ALA A 174 14.55 -40.74 26.34
CA ALA A 174 15.97 -40.63 26.71
C ALA A 174 16.55 -39.28 26.26
N GLU A 175 16.86 -38.45 27.26
CA GLU A 175 17.55 -37.15 27.26
C GLU A 175 19.09 -37.36 27.21
N PRO A 176 19.95 -36.31 27.16
CA PRO A 176 20.91 -36.05 26.09
C PRO A 176 22.38 -36.26 26.52
N ASN A 177 23.32 -36.23 25.55
CA ASN A 177 24.65 -35.58 25.63
C ASN A 177 25.62 -36.14 24.57
N ALA A 178 26.23 -35.24 23.78
CA ALA A 178 27.62 -35.30 23.32
C ALA A 178 27.94 -34.07 22.44
N GLU A 179 28.60 -33.06 23.02
CA GLU A 179 29.60 -32.23 22.32
C GLU A 179 31.01 -32.86 22.56
N PRO A 180 32.15 -32.40 22.00
CA PRO A 180 32.44 -31.28 21.07
C PRO A 180 33.40 -31.68 19.91
N ASP A 181 33.75 -30.74 19.01
CA ASP A 181 35.12 -30.18 18.85
C ASP A 181 35.42 -29.51 17.48
N ALA A 182 36.21 -28.43 17.56
CA ALA A 182 37.05 -27.66 16.62
C ALA A 182 36.89 -27.86 15.09
N GLY A 183 36.96 -26.84 14.23
CA GLY A 183 37.63 -25.54 14.28
C GLY A 183 38.43 -25.39 12.98
N GLU A 184 38.25 -24.29 12.23
CA GLU A 184 39.25 -23.77 11.28
C GLU A 184 38.85 -22.34 10.89
N GLU A 185 39.63 -21.37 11.38
CA GLU A 185 39.69 -19.98 10.89
C GLU A 185 40.58 -19.92 9.64
N ILE A 186 40.44 -18.89 8.80
CA ILE A 186 41.52 -18.02 8.28
C ILE A 186 40.92 -16.82 7.51
N GLU A 187 41.05 -15.66 8.17
CA GLU A 187 41.55 -14.33 7.76
C GLU A 187 41.30 -13.66 6.37
N ASN A 188 40.68 -12.47 6.48
CA ASN A 188 41.00 -11.14 5.92
C ASN A 188 41.96 -10.93 4.73
N ILE A 189 41.45 -10.20 3.73
CA ILE A 189 42.12 -9.18 2.87
C ILE A 189 40.98 -8.42 2.15
N ASP A 190 40.94 -7.11 1.89
CA ASP A 190 41.86 -5.99 2.08
C ASP A 190 41.02 -4.70 1.95
N SER A 191 41.49 -3.64 2.60
CA SER A 191 40.96 -2.28 2.62
C SER A 191 41.69 -1.40 1.61
N LEU A 192 40.97 -0.76 0.68
CA LEU A 192 41.37 0.44 -0.09
C LEU A 192 40.08 1.01 -0.72
N SER A 193 39.79 2.30 -0.83
CA SER A 193 40.39 3.54 -0.35
C SER A 193 39.41 4.67 -0.73
N GLN A 194 39.34 5.71 0.09
CA GLN A 194 38.61 6.96 -0.12
C GLN A 194 38.96 7.72 -1.42
N GLN A 195 38.05 8.64 -1.80
CA GLN A 195 38.22 9.98 -2.43
C GLN A 195 37.28 10.09 -3.64
N ASP A 196 36.37 11.06 -3.82
CA ASP A 196 36.23 12.46 -3.37
C ASP A 196 34.75 12.91 -3.50
N ALA A 197 34.28 13.86 -2.68
CA ALA A 197 33.53 15.06 -3.13
C ALA A 197 32.98 15.89 -1.96
N VAL A 198 33.25 17.18 -2.04
CA VAL A 198 32.95 18.29 -1.13
C VAL A 198 31.50 18.77 -1.28
N GLY A 199 30.83 19.20 -0.19
CA GLY A 199 29.66 20.08 -0.34
C GLY A 199 28.65 20.16 0.82
N VAL A 200 28.85 21.16 1.70
CA VAL A 200 27.86 21.98 2.42
C VAL A 200 26.73 21.27 3.20
N GLY A 201 26.90 21.19 4.53
CA GLY A 201 25.83 20.84 5.46
C GLY A 201 24.89 22.02 5.75
N HIS A 202 23.62 21.89 5.39
CA HIS A 202 22.53 22.64 6.01
C HIS A 202 21.94 21.79 7.14
N VAL A 203 22.21 22.18 8.39
CA VAL A 203 21.50 21.65 9.56
C VAL A 203 20.12 22.29 9.57
N ALA A 204 19.08 21.54 9.22
CA ALA A 204 17.70 21.98 9.41
C ALA A 204 17.36 21.89 10.90
N GLU A 205 17.13 23.05 11.54
CA GLU A 205 16.53 23.12 12.87
C GLU A 205 15.11 22.53 12.83
N LEU A 206 14.86 21.54 13.68
CA LEU A 206 13.52 21.00 13.89
C LEU A 206 12.69 21.97 14.76
N PRO A 207 11.38 22.13 14.50
CA PRO A 207 10.54 23.04 15.28
C PRO A 207 10.35 22.53 16.72
N LYS A 208 10.84 23.31 17.68
CA LYS A 208 10.72 23.06 19.12
C LYS A 208 9.30 23.40 19.57
N VAL A 209 8.50 22.38 19.89
CA VAL A 209 7.16 22.56 20.48
C VAL A 209 7.34 22.97 21.94
N THR A 210 6.84 24.15 22.30
CA THR A 210 6.82 24.64 23.69
C THR A 210 5.41 24.43 24.21
N ILE A 211 5.26 23.61 25.25
CA ILE A 211 4.00 23.39 25.95
C ILE A 211 3.94 24.44 27.06
N ILE A 212 2.91 25.28 27.05
CA ILE A 212 2.63 26.24 28.13
C ILE A 212 1.60 25.53 29.02
N GLU A 213 1.99 25.26 30.27
CA GLU A 213 1.07 24.82 31.32
C GLU A 213 0.56 26.09 32.02
N ASP A 214 -0.74 26.37 31.88
CA ASP A 214 -1.42 27.44 32.60
C ASP A 214 -1.76 26.94 34.03
N ASP A 215 -1.26 27.64 35.05
CA ASP A 215 -1.69 27.56 36.45
C ASP A 215 -2.98 28.39 36.68
#